data_AF-A0A6J4LV24-F1
#
_entry.id   AF-A0A6J4LV24-F1
#
_cell.length_a   1.000
_cell.length_b   1.000
_cell.length_c   1.000
_cell.angle_alpha   90.00
_cell.angle_beta   90.00
_cell.angle_gamma   90.00
#
_symmetry.space_group_name_H-M   'P 1'
#
loop_
_entity.id
_entity.type
_entity.pdbx_description
1 polymer ?
#
loop_
_entity_poly.entity_id
_entity_poly.type
_entity_poly.pdbx_seq_one_letter_code
_entity_poly.pdbx_strand_id
1 'polypeptide(L)'
;MDVVVNGRHFEVSDRFRAHVEEKLGRLEKHDHRLIRVEVELAMERNPRLQDKAVRVELTAFSKGPVIRAEAAAEDKMTALDRALDKMAAQMRRAADRKRVHRGKHTPVSVSQALAGSVADDSAPVEPPEETSRQVA
;
A
#
# COMPACT_ATOMS: atom_id res chain seq x y z
N MET A 1 19.38 3.56 -8.11
CA MET A 1 19.29 3.06 -6.72
C MET A 1 20.28 1.92 -6.53
N ASP A 2 20.93 1.80 -5.37
CA ASP A 2 21.83 0.66 -5.10
C ASP A 2 21.02 -0.56 -4.63
N VAL A 3 21.24 -1.73 -5.25
CA VAL A 3 20.55 -2.97 -4.91
C VAL A 3 21.55 -3.97 -4.35
N VAL A 4 21.29 -4.46 -3.13
CA VAL A 4 22.12 -5.48 -2.49
C VAL A 4 21.27 -6.72 -2.25
N VAL A 5 21.67 -7.85 -2.82
CA VAL A 5 20.96 -9.13 -2.70
C VAL A 5 21.77 -10.10 -1.85
N ASN A 6 21.22 -10.48 -0.71
CA ASN A 6 21.81 -11.39 0.27
C ASN A 6 20.98 -12.68 0.34
N GLY A 7 21.66 -13.82 0.28
CA GLY A 7 21.05 -15.14 0.48
C GLY A 7 21.49 -15.73 1.81
N ARG A 8 20.54 -15.98 2.73
CA ARG A 8 20.77 -16.68 3.98
C ARG A 8 20.54 -18.17 3.77
N HIS A 9 21.63 -18.94 3.80
CA HIS A 9 21.65 -20.37 3.48
C HIS A 9 21.23 -20.72 2.05
N PHE A 10 21.36 -19.76 1.12
CA PHE A 10 20.94 -19.93 -0.27
C PHE A 10 21.94 -19.27 -1.22
N GLU A 11 22.27 -19.96 -2.31
CA GLU A 11 23.10 -19.41 -3.37
C GLU A 11 22.23 -18.65 -4.39
N VAL A 12 22.47 -17.34 -4.50
CA VAL A 12 21.66 -16.47 -5.35
C VAL A 12 22.19 -16.50 -6.78
N SER A 13 21.42 -17.09 -7.69
CA SER A 13 21.77 -17.14 -9.12
C SER A 13 21.72 -15.76 -9.78
N ASP A 14 22.54 -15.55 -10.80
CA ASP A 14 22.62 -14.28 -11.55
C ASP A 14 21.29 -13.92 -12.22
N ARG A 15 20.57 -14.92 -12.73
CA ARG A 15 19.21 -14.74 -13.27
C ARG A 15 18.27 -14.12 -12.23
N PHE A 16 18.37 -14.53 -10.98
CA PHE A 16 17.54 -13.97 -9.92
C PHE A 16 17.96 -12.53 -9.57
N ARG A 17 19.27 -12.25 -9.55
CA ARG A 17 19.80 -10.88 -9.34
C ARG A 17 19.27 -9.91 -10.41
N ALA A 18 19.39 -10.27 -11.68
CA ALA A 18 18.89 -9.45 -12.78
C ALA A 18 17.37 -9.21 -12.68
N HIS A 19 16.61 -10.23 -12.28
CA HIS A 19 15.15 -10.11 -12.08
C HIS A 19 14.79 -9.19 -10.91
N VAL A 20 15.54 -9.27 -9.82
CA VAL A 20 15.37 -8.37 -8.66
C VAL A 20 15.66 -6.93 -9.06
N GLU A 21 16.75 -6.68 -9.78
CA GLU A 21 17.11 -5.34 -10.26
C GLU A 21 16.03 -4.74 -11.17
N GLU A 22 15.53 -5.51 -12.14
CA GLU A 22 14.46 -5.06 -13.03
C GLU A 22 13.19 -4.69 -12.25
N LYS A 23 12.78 -5.54 -11.29
CA LYS A 23 11.55 -5.31 -10.52
C LYS A 23 11.70 -4.16 -9.53
N LEU A 24 12.84 -4.04 -8.86
CA LEU A 24 13.11 -2.95 -7.92
C LEU A 24 13.23 -1.60 -8.61
N GLY A 25 13.67 -1.55 -9.87
CA GLY A 25 13.64 -0.32 -10.67
C GLY A 25 12.24 0.30 -10.79
N ARG A 26 11.16 -0.50 -10.63
CA ARG A 26 9.78 0.02 -10.62
C ARG A 26 9.46 0.82 -9.36
N LEU A 27 10.14 0.56 -8.23
CA LEU A 27 9.92 1.27 -6.98
C LEU A 27 10.42 2.73 -7.00
N GLU A 28 11.40 3.03 -7.85
CA GLU A 28 11.92 4.40 -8.03
C GLU A 28 10.83 5.38 -8.50
N LYS A 29 9.73 4.87 -9.10
CA LYS A 29 8.56 5.67 -9.50
C LYS A 29 7.75 6.20 -8.30
N HIS A 30 7.85 5.56 -7.13
CA HIS A 30 7.08 5.94 -5.95
C HIS A 30 7.85 6.85 -4.99
N ASP A 31 9.16 6.67 -4.86
CA ASP A 31 10.01 7.54 -4.04
C ASP A 31 11.36 7.80 -4.73
N HIS A 32 11.53 9.00 -5.29
CA HIS A 32 12.76 9.43 -5.95
C HIS A 32 13.94 9.61 -4.98
N ARG A 33 13.73 9.51 -3.66
CA ARG A 33 14.76 9.67 -2.64
C ARG A 33 15.29 8.33 -2.13
N LEU A 34 14.95 7.23 -2.81
CA LEU A 34 15.51 5.90 -2.54
C LEU A 34 17.01 5.88 -2.82
N ILE A 35 17.77 5.45 -1.82
CA ILE A 35 19.24 5.39 -1.88
C ILE A 35 19.65 3.95 -2.14
N ARG A 36 19.18 3.04 -1.28
CA ARG A 36 19.58 1.63 -1.27
C ARG A 36 18.39 0.74 -0.94
N VAL A 37 18.31 -0.41 -1.59
CA VAL A 37 17.41 -1.49 -1.18
C VAL A 37 18.22 -2.75 -0.93
N GLU A 38 18.02 -3.31 0.25
CA GLU A 38 18.54 -4.60 0.64
C GLU A 38 17.45 -5.66 0.48
N VAL A 39 17.80 -6.75 -0.18
CA VAL A 39 16.96 -7.93 -0.35
C VAL A 39 17.62 -9.07 0.38
N GLU A 40 16.97 -9.58 1.42
CA GLU A 40 17.42 -10.76 2.14
C GLU A 40 16.47 -11.93 1.85
N LEU A 41 17.03 -13.04 1.36
CA LEU A 41 16.30 -14.27 1.12
C LEU A 41 16.66 -15.30 2.19
N ALA A 42 15.66 -15.89 2.82
CA ALA A 42 15.82 -17.00 3.73
C ALA A 42 14.95 -18.17 3.27
N MET A 43 15.55 -19.37 3.20
CA MET A 43 14.83 -20.60 2.92
C MET A 43 14.51 -21.32 4.23
N GLU A 44 13.25 -21.67 4.41
CA GLU A 44 12.77 -22.50 5.50
C GLU A 44 12.97 -23.97 5.12
N ARG A 45 13.59 -24.76 6.01
CA ARG A 45 13.93 -26.16 5.71
C ARG A 45 12.85 -27.14 6.14
N ASN A 46 11.89 -26.69 6.96
CA ASN A 46 10.83 -27.51 7.50
C ASN A 46 9.77 -27.86 6.43
N PRO A 47 9.61 -29.15 6.06
CA PRO A 47 8.65 -29.56 5.03
C PRO A 47 7.18 -29.35 5.40
N ARG A 48 6.85 -29.03 6.65
CA ARG A 48 5.48 -28.68 7.06
C ARG A 48 5.09 -27.25 6.71
N LEU A 49 6.05 -26.42 6.29
CA LEU A 49 5.87 -25.01 5.98
C LEU A 49 6.08 -24.71 4.49
N GLN A 50 5.69 -25.63 3.59
CA GLN A 50 5.92 -25.48 2.15
C GLN A 50 5.34 -24.17 1.60
N ASP A 51 4.15 -23.77 2.06
CA ASP A 51 3.49 -22.52 1.66
C ASP A 51 4.34 -21.27 1.98
N LYS A 52 5.32 -21.40 2.87
CA LYS A 52 6.26 -20.37 3.31
C LYS A 52 7.72 -20.83 3.21
N ALA A 53 8.01 -21.74 2.28
CA ALA A 53 9.34 -22.30 2.09
C ALA A 53 10.41 -21.24 1.83
N VAL A 54 10.04 -20.11 1.21
CA VAL A 54 10.94 -18.98 0.96
C VAL A 54 10.36 -17.71 1.57
N ARG A 55 11.19 -17.03 2.37
CA ARG A 55 10.91 -15.72 2.94
C ARG A 55 11.84 -14.69 2.31
N VAL A 56 11.27 -13.57 1.89
CA VAL A 56 11.99 -12.41 1.35
C VAL A 56 11.70 -11.21 2.24
N GLU A 57 12.77 -10.57 2.70
CA GLU A 57 12.73 -9.31 3.43
C GLU A 57 13.36 -8.22 2.54
N LEU A 58 12.57 -7.18 2.28
CA LEU A 58 13.00 -5.99 1.54
C LEU A 58 13.14 -4.85 2.54
N THR A 59 14.32 -4.25 2.61
CA THR A 59 14.58 -3.04 3.41
C THR A 59 14.99 -1.91 2.48
N ALA A 60 14.16 -0.87 2.40
CA ALA A 60 14.39 0.30 1.59
C ALA A 60 14.88 1.48 2.43
N PHE A 61 16.08 1.95 2.12
CA PHE A 61 16.71 3.12 2.69
C PHE A 61 16.48 4.32 1.78
N SER A 62 15.85 5.36 2.33
CA SER A 62 15.58 6.62 1.63
C SER A 62 16.00 7.80 2.50
N LYS A 63 16.00 9.02 1.94
CA LYS A 63 16.12 10.25 2.75
C LYS A 63 14.83 10.49 3.55
N GLY A 64 14.63 9.69 4.59
CA GLY A 64 13.40 9.63 5.38
C GLY A 64 13.32 8.36 6.23
N PRO A 65 12.10 7.96 6.66
CA PRO A 65 11.92 6.72 7.41
C PRO A 65 12.30 5.50 6.58
N VAL A 66 12.94 4.53 7.21
CA VAL A 66 13.23 3.22 6.61
C VAL A 66 11.92 2.45 6.44
N ILE A 67 11.72 1.86 5.26
CA ILE A 67 10.53 1.09 4.95
C ILE A 67 10.95 -0.38 4.80
N ARG A 68 10.23 -1.27 5.47
CA ARG A 68 10.50 -2.70 5.45
C ARG A 68 9.25 -3.47 5.09
N ALA A 69 9.39 -4.36 4.11
CA ALA A 69 8.34 -5.25 3.70
C ALA A 69 8.86 -6.69 3.71
N GLU A 70 8.00 -7.59 4.18
CA GLU A 70 8.31 -9.00 4.26
C GLU A 70 7.19 -9.80 3.61
N ALA A 71 7.57 -10.83 2.85
CA ALA A 71 6.64 -11.84 2.40
C ALA A 71 7.28 -13.22 2.40
N ALA A 72 6.41 -14.23 2.50
CA ALA A 72 6.79 -15.62 2.32
C ALA A 72 5.88 -16.27 1.26
N ALA A 73 6.44 -17.23 0.54
CA ALA A 73 5.74 -18.05 -0.44
C ALA A 73 6.47 -19.39 -0.64
N GLU A 74 5.90 -20.23 -1.51
CA GLU A 74 6.47 -21.52 -1.92
C GLU A 74 7.75 -21.35 -2.76
N ASP A 75 7.84 -20.28 -3.56
CA ASP A 75 8.99 -19.98 -4.41
C ASP A 75 9.47 -18.52 -4.24
N LYS A 76 10.76 -18.30 -4.50
CA LYS A 76 11.44 -17.00 -4.40
C LYS A 76 10.85 -15.93 -5.31
N MET A 77 10.39 -16.27 -6.51
CA MET A 77 9.82 -15.30 -7.45
C MET A 77 8.49 -14.77 -6.91
N THR A 78 7.64 -15.67 -6.44
CA THR A 78 6.35 -15.33 -5.83
C THR A 78 6.52 -14.57 -4.52
N ALA A 79 7.49 -14.97 -3.69
CA ALA A 79 7.80 -14.27 -2.45
C ALA A 79 8.28 -12.84 -2.73
N LEU A 80 9.15 -12.64 -3.72
CA LEU A 80 9.61 -11.33 -4.15
C LEU A 80 8.44 -10.45 -4.60
N ASP A 81 7.55 -10.95 -5.44
CA ASP A 81 6.40 -10.19 -5.93
C ASP A 81 5.46 -9.75 -4.80
N ARG A 82 5.13 -10.67 -3.90
CA ARG A 82 4.33 -10.34 -2.71
C ARG A 82 5.02 -9.31 -1.82
N ALA A 83 6.34 -9.36 -1.68
CA ALA A 83 7.10 -8.38 -0.90
C ALA A 83 7.12 -7.01 -1.60
N LEU A 84 7.27 -6.98 -2.93
CA LEU A 84 7.24 -5.76 -3.74
C LEU A 84 5.90 -5.06 -3.66
N ASP A 85 4.79 -5.79 -3.76
CA ASP A 85 3.45 -5.21 -3.67
C ASP A 85 3.21 -4.54 -2.31
N LYS A 86 3.64 -5.22 -1.23
CA LYS A 86 3.60 -4.65 0.13
C LYS A 86 4.48 -3.41 0.24
N MET A 87 5.70 -3.47 -0.29
CA MET A 87 6.64 -2.35 -0.28
C MET A 87 6.08 -1.14 -1.04
N ALA A 88 5.57 -1.34 -2.25
CA ALA A 88 4.96 -0.30 -3.07
C ALA A 88 3.75 0.35 -2.38
N ALA A 89 2.89 -0.44 -1.72
CA ALA A 89 1.79 0.09 -0.93
C ALA A 89 2.27 0.94 0.25
N GLN A 90 3.31 0.51 0.97
CA GLN A 90 3.89 1.26 2.07
C GLN A 90 4.56 2.57 1.60
N MET A 91 5.30 2.51 0.49
CA MET A 91 5.94 3.68 -0.13
C MET A 91 4.91 4.72 -0.56
N ARG A 92 3.82 4.30 -1.22
CA ARG A 92 2.70 5.20 -1.58
C ARG A 92 2.11 5.89 -0.35
N ARG A 93 1.77 5.12 0.69
CA ARG A 93 1.26 5.69 1.95
C ARG A 93 2.26 6.63 2.63
N ALA A 94 3.56 6.36 2.51
CA ALA A 94 4.60 7.23 3.05
C ALA A 94 4.71 8.54 2.24
N ALA A 95 4.63 8.47 0.91
CA ALA A 95 4.60 9.64 0.03
C ALA A 95 3.35 10.50 0.28
N ASP A 96 2.17 9.88 0.38
CA ASP A 96 0.91 10.58 0.67
C ASP A 96 0.96 11.29 2.03
N ARG A 97 1.46 10.62 3.07
CA ARG A 97 1.65 11.24 4.41
C ARG A 97 2.59 12.45 4.38
N LYS A 98 3.60 12.47 3.48
CA LYS A 98 4.49 13.63 3.31
C LYS A 98 3.79 14.79 2.59
N ARG A 99 2.90 14.48 1.64
CA ARG A 99 2.14 15.48 0.87
C ARG A 99 1.05 16.16 1.70
N VAL A 100 0.42 15.44 2.62
CA VAL A 100 -0.62 16.00 3.49
C VAL A 100 0.03 16.88 4.56
N HIS A 101 0.09 18.19 4.30
CA HIS A 101 0.52 19.19 5.27
C HIS A 101 -0.54 19.35 6.37
N ARG A 102 -0.28 18.79 7.56
CA ARG A 102 -1.08 18.99 8.78
C ARG A 102 -0.88 20.38 9.39
N GLY A 103 -1.03 21.43 8.59
CA GLY A 103 -0.99 22.83 9.01
C GLY A 103 -2.36 23.50 8.94
N LYS A 104 -2.37 24.85 8.94
CA LYS A 104 -3.58 25.69 8.81
C LYS A 104 -4.38 25.46 7.50
N HIS A 105 -3.84 24.71 6.55
CA HIS A 105 -4.51 24.31 5.31
C HIS A 105 -4.86 22.81 5.29
N THR A 106 -5.35 22.28 6.41
CA THR A 106 -5.86 20.91 6.42
C THR A 106 -7.14 20.87 5.57
N PRO A 107 -7.20 20.07 4.49
CA PRO A 107 -8.42 19.94 3.71
C PRO A 107 -9.53 19.35 4.58
N VAL A 108 -10.75 19.87 4.42
CA VAL A 108 -11.95 19.39 5.14
C VAL A 108 -12.11 17.89 4.89
N SER A 109 -12.30 17.10 5.94
CA SER A 109 -12.48 15.65 5.79
C SER A 109 -13.80 15.35 5.07
N VAL A 110 -13.86 14.22 4.36
CA VAL A 110 -15.09 13.78 3.67
C VAL A 110 -16.26 13.67 4.64
N SER A 111 -16.02 13.17 5.87
CA SER A 111 -17.03 13.12 6.93
C SER A 111 -17.53 14.50 7.34
N GLN A 112 -16.65 15.48 7.46
CA GLN A 112 -17.01 16.85 7.82
C GLN A 112 -17.75 17.56 6.68
N ALA A 113 -17.39 17.29 5.42
CA ALA A 113 -18.09 17.83 4.26
C ALA A 113 -19.52 17.25 4.12
N LEU A 114 -19.69 15.93 4.36
CA LEU A 114 -21.01 15.29 4.28
C LEU A 114 -21.93 15.61 5.47
N ALA A 115 -21.39 16.00 6.62
CA ALA A 115 -22.18 16.33 7.80
C ALA A 115 -23.16 17.50 7.56
N GLY A 116 -22.88 18.38 6.59
CA GLY A 116 -23.77 19.49 6.22
C GLY A 116 -24.87 19.15 5.21
N SER A 117 -24.77 18.02 4.50
CA SER A 117 -25.67 17.68 3.38
C SER A 117 -26.77 16.66 3.73
N VAL A 118 -26.71 16.02 4.89
CA VAL A 118 -27.73 15.03 5.34
C VAL A 118 -28.94 15.66 6.04
N ALA A 119 -28.97 16.99 6.20
CA ALA A 119 -30.03 17.69 6.91
C ALA A 119 -31.25 18.08 6.05
N ASP A 120 -31.23 17.81 4.73
CA ASP A 120 -32.20 18.38 3.77
C ASP A 120 -33.19 17.36 3.16
N ASP A 121 -33.27 16.13 3.69
CA ASP A 121 -34.20 15.09 3.19
C ASP A 121 -35.37 14.77 4.15
N SER A 122 -35.74 15.74 4.99
CA SER A 122 -36.96 15.66 5.81
C SER A 122 -37.93 16.78 5.44
N ALA A 123 -38.41 16.78 4.19
CA ALA A 123 -39.63 17.48 3.83
C ALA A 123 -40.83 16.58 4.18
N PRO A 124 -41.77 17.00 5.05
CA PRO A 124 -43.01 16.27 5.27
C PRO A 124 -43.84 16.28 3.99
N VAL A 125 -44.19 15.11 3.46
CA VAL A 125 -45.24 14.98 2.43
C VAL A 125 -46.58 15.25 3.13
N GLU A 126 -47.13 16.45 2.95
CA GLU A 126 -48.51 16.75 3.37
C GLU A 126 -49.50 15.98 2.48
N PRO A 127 -50.53 15.32 3.06
CA PRO A 127 -51.57 14.67 2.28
C PRO A 127 -52.50 15.71 1.64
N PRO A 128 -53.08 15.45 0.45
CA PRO A 128 -53.95 16.40 -0.23
C PRO A 128 -55.30 16.54 0.49
N GLU A 129 -55.68 17.78 0.81
CA GLU A 129 -56.98 18.14 1.40
C GLU A 129 -58.12 17.99 0.37
N GLU A 130 -59.13 17.18 0.71
CA GLU A 130 -60.44 17.14 0.05
C GLU A 130 -61.18 18.48 0.24
N THR A 131 -61.22 19.30 -0.81
CA THR A 131 -62.14 20.46 -0.83
C THR A 131 -63.56 20.00 -1.17
N SER A 132 -64.37 19.84 -0.14
CA SER A 132 -65.82 19.87 -0.25
C SER A 132 -66.28 21.30 -0.54
N ARG A 133 -66.75 21.56 -1.77
CA ARG A 133 -67.48 22.78 -2.14
C ARG A 133 -68.97 22.45 -2.18
N GLN A 134 -69.70 22.97 -1.20
CA GLN A 134 -71.15 22.95 -1.15
C GLN A 134 -71.71 24.36 -1.42
N VAL A 135 -72.79 24.37 -2.22
CA VAL A 135 -73.91 25.32 -2.35
C VAL A 135 -73.71 26.78 -2.83
N ALA A 136 -74.41 27.10 -3.92
CA ALA A 136 -75.61 27.93 -3.88
C ALA A 136 -76.64 27.40 -4.89
#